data_AF-A0A969CB74-F1
#
_entry.id   AF-A0A969CB74-F1
#
_cell.length_a   1.000
_cell.length_b   1.000
_cell.length_c   1.000
_cell.angle_alpha   90.00
_cell.angle_beta   90.00
_cell.angle_gamma   90.00
#
_symmetry.space_group_name_H-M   'P 1'
#
loop_
_entity.id
_entity.type
_entity.pdbx_description
1 polymer ?
#
loop_
_entity_poly.entity_id
_entity_poly.type
_entity_poly.pdbx_seq_one_letter_code
_entity_poly.pdbx_strand_id
1 'polypeptide(L)'
;MIFRLATIQPKCGRYFTIITEHIETGDRVIFDITHGLRSLPFLVFLFAAYLKTAKQVIIEAIYYGAFELKAENNGVAPIIDLSEFVSMIDWIAASDRFVETGDARQLSKLLNPHSDSSGANKKAAETLFDVSLATLLCRPLELGKRADALTKDLLAAEQQQPDRVVPFEMLRQQVSQTFSSFVGDLDGDAKAALQAQFRLIKWYHNNNRIIEAMTLAREWLLSAVNYKLEGTVDIDDPDTRKDISEALWEIGENKPPRELTDYGKKIHKWSERKQLISVWNQVRTLRNTLDHAGYKKGALNASKIVQSADRAINSLSELAQRWGLAIDS
;
A
#
# COMPACT_ATOMS: atom_id res chain seq x y z
N MET A 1 11.48 11.87 32.32
CA MET A 1 12.83 11.28 32.49
C MET A 1 13.68 11.72 31.30
N ILE A 2 14.64 12.61 31.50
CA ILE A 2 15.47 13.18 30.42
C ILE A 2 16.79 12.41 30.38
N PHE A 3 17.04 11.68 29.29
CA PHE A 3 18.36 11.06 29.03
C PHE A 3 19.32 12.13 28.48
N ARG A 4 20.31 12.53 29.28
CA ARG A 4 21.44 13.34 28.79
C ARG A 4 22.37 12.47 27.93
N LEU A 5 22.26 12.60 26.61
CA LEU A 5 23.10 11.97 25.57
C LEU A 5 24.29 12.87 25.15
N ALA A 6 24.95 13.55 26.09
CA ALA A 6 25.82 14.67 25.74
C ALA A 6 27.30 14.35 25.41
N THR A 7 27.73 13.09 25.32
CA THR A 7 29.17 12.78 25.10
C THR A 7 29.51 11.71 24.06
N ILE A 8 28.51 11.09 23.40
CA ILE A 8 28.74 10.07 22.35
C ILE A 8 28.54 10.62 20.92
N GLN A 9 27.73 11.67 20.75
CA GLN A 9 27.31 12.16 19.43
C GLN A 9 28.44 12.60 18.45
N PRO A 10 29.54 13.27 18.87
CA PRO A 10 30.55 13.73 17.90
C PRO A 10 31.33 12.61 17.22
N LYS A 11 31.39 11.40 17.82
CA LYS A 11 32.18 10.27 17.29
C LYS A 11 31.39 9.41 16.30
N CYS A 12 30.07 9.37 16.41
CA CYS A 12 29.21 8.54 15.56
C CYS A 12 29.31 8.92 14.07
N GLY A 13 29.21 10.22 13.75
CA GLY A 13 29.34 10.71 12.37
C GLY A 13 30.73 10.43 11.78
N ARG A 14 31.78 10.47 12.60
CA ARG A 14 33.14 10.13 12.17
C ARG A 14 33.30 8.65 11.86
N TYR A 15 32.80 7.76 12.72
CA TYR A 15 32.81 6.31 12.43
C TYR A 15 32.03 5.99 11.16
N PHE A 16 30.86 6.61 10.99
CA PHE A 16 30.06 6.47 9.79
C PHE A 16 30.81 6.89 8.53
N THR A 17 31.46 8.06 8.55
CA THR A 17 32.25 8.56 7.42
C THR A 17 33.37 7.59 7.07
N ILE A 18 34.17 7.16 8.06
CA ILE A 18 35.28 6.22 7.84
C ILE A 18 34.76 4.89 7.25
N ILE A 19 33.74 4.30 7.87
CA ILE A 19 33.18 3.01 7.42
C ILE A 19 32.65 3.14 5.99
N THR A 20 31.90 4.21 5.71
CA THR A 20 31.34 4.42 4.37
C THR A 20 32.41 4.73 3.33
N GLU A 21 33.52 5.40 3.65
CA GLU A 21 34.62 5.64 2.70
C GLU A 21 35.34 4.34 2.27
N HIS A 22 35.33 3.30 3.11
CA HIS A 22 36.06 2.05 2.86
C HIS A 22 35.18 0.90 2.36
N ILE A 23 33.87 1.11 2.27
CA ILE A 23 32.91 0.12 1.76
C ILE A 23 32.39 0.61 0.41
N GLU A 24 32.56 -0.19 -0.62
CA GLU A 24 32.08 0.09 -1.97
C GLU A 24 30.67 -0.44 -2.20
N THR A 25 30.08 -0.06 -3.35
CA THR A 25 28.74 -0.50 -3.72
C THR A 25 28.74 -1.99 -4.06
N GLY A 26 27.84 -2.76 -3.43
CA GLY A 26 27.73 -4.20 -3.67
C GLY A 26 28.70 -5.08 -2.88
N ASP A 27 29.53 -4.47 -2.01
CA ASP A 27 30.42 -5.22 -1.13
C ASP A 27 29.66 -6.23 -0.26
N ARG A 28 30.37 -7.27 0.16
CA ARG A 28 29.89 -8.22 1.17
C ARG A 28 30.61 -7.97 2.48
N VAL A 29 29.86 -7.73 3.55
CA VAL A 29 30.39 -7.24 4.82
C VAL A 29 30.01 -8.18 5.96
N ILE A 30 31.00 -8.49 6.80
CA ILE A 30 30.83 -9.19 8.08
C ILE A 30 31.19 -8.21 9.19
N PHE A 31 30.32 -8.06 10.18
CA PHE A 31 30.60 -7.29 11.38
C PHE A 31 30.96 -8.21 12.55
N ASP A 32 32.15 -8.04 13.12
CA ASP A 32 32.49 -8.61 14.43
C ASP A 32 32.29 -7.53 15.49
N ILE A 33 31.35 -7.77 16.42
CA ILE A 33 31.02 -6.85 17.51
C ILE A 33 31.43 -7.40 18.88
N THR A 34 32.30 -8.42 18.92
CA THR A 34 32.79 -9.07 20.15
C THR A 34 33.49 -8.08 21.08
N HIS A 35 34.31 -7.19 20.52
CA HIS A 35 35.08 -6.21 21.29
C HIS A 35 34.55 -4.81 21.02
N GLY A 36 33.56 -4.39 21.81
CA GLY A 36 32.97 -3.07 21.70
C GLY A 36 32.35 -2.55 22.99
N LEU A 37 32.25 -1.22 23.10
CA LEU A 37 31.37 -0.60 24.08
C LEU A 37 29.93 -1.08 23.86
N ARG A 38 29.13 -1.19 24.93
CA ARG A 38 27.73 -1.66 24.88
C ARG A 38 26.82 -0.91 23.89
N SER A 39 27.20 0.30 23.49
CA SER A 39 26.47 1.09 22.48
C SER A 39 26.81 0.73 21.03
N LEU A 40 27.94 0.07 20.76
CA LEU A 40 28.38 -0.26 19.40
C LEU A 40 27.46 -1.24 18.68
N PRO A 41 26.88 -2.29 19.31
CA PRO A 41 25.91 -3.15 18.64
C PRO A 41 24.77 -2.36 17.98
N PHE A 42 24.19 -1.39 18.70
CA PHE A 42 23.12 -0.54 18.15
C PHE A 42 23.58 0.29 16.94
N LEU A 43 24.81 0.81 16.98
CA LEU A 43 25.39 1.55 15.86
C LEU A 43 25.67 0.65 14.65
N VAL A 44 26.13 -0.57 14.88
CA VAL A 44 26.41 -1.54 13.83
C VAL A 44 25.13 -1.93 13.09
N PHE A 45 24.01 -2.16 13.80
CA PHE A 45 22.73 -2.41 13.12
C PHE A 45 22.24 -1.20 12.30
N LEU A 46 22.45 0.02 12.81
CA LEU A 46 22.13 1.24 12.06
C LEU A 46 23.01 1.37 10.79
N PHE A 47 24.31 1.08 10.90
CA PHE A 47 25.23 1.08 9.77
C PHE A 47 24.88 -0.02 8.77
N ALA A 48 24.55 -1.23 9.23
CA ALA A 48 24.08 -2.32 8.38
C ALA A 48 22.85 -1.89 7.57
N ALA A 49 21.83 -1.33 8.22
CA ALA A 49 20.63 -0.83 7.55
C ALA A 49 20.95 0.27 6.52
N TYR A 50 21.81 1.23 6.89
CA TYR A 50 22.22 2.30 5.99
C TYR A 50 23.01 1.77 4.78
N LEU A 51 24.03 0.93 5.00
CA LEU A 51 24.90 0.41 3.95
C LEU A 51 24.12 -0.44 2.94
N LYS A 52 23.17 -1.26 3.40
CA LYS A 52 22.26 -1.99 2.51
C LYS A 52 21.46 -1.04 1.62
N THR A 53 20.95 0.05 2.18
CA THR A 53 20.10 1.00 1.44
C THR A 53 20.90 1.91 0.51
N ALA A 54 21.95 2.55 1.01
CA ALA A 54 22.70 3.59 0.32
C ALA A 54 23.81 3.02 -0.59
N LYS A 55 24.38 1.87 -0.22
CA LYS A 55 25.49 1.24 -0.95
C LYS A 55 25.16 -0.15 -1.50
N GLN A 56 23.93 -0.65 -1.34
CA GLN A 56 23.52 -1.96 -1.86
C GLN A 56 24.44 -3.11 -1.39
N VAL A 57 25.02 -2.95 -0.20
CA VAL A 57 25.93 -3.93 0.41
C VAL A 57 25.14 -5.16 0.87
N ILE A 58 25.77 -6.31 0.81
CA ILE A 58 25.26 -7.57 1.37
C ILE A 58 25.88 -7.77 2.75
N ILE A 59 25.06 -7.72 3.80
CA ILE A 59 25.50 -8.07 5.14
C ILE A 59 25.47 -9.60 5.24
N GLU A 60 26.64 -10.22 5.25
CA GLU A 60 26.76 -11.68 5.35
C GLU A 60 26.54 -12.17 6.76
N ALA A 61 27.17 -11.50 7.73
CA ALA A 61 27.08 -11.89 9.13
C ALA A 61 27.28 -10.73 10.10
N ILE A 62 26.68 -10.84 11.29
CA ILE A 62 27.02 -10.03 12.46
C ILE A 62 27.31 -10.97 13.62
N TYR A 63 28.59 -11.11 14.00
CA TYR A 63 29.03 -12.03 15.04
C TYR A 63 29.32 -11.32 16.36
N TYR A 64 28.88 -11.95 17.46
CA TYR A 64 29.17 -11.54 18.82
C TYR A 64 29.71 -12.71 19.64
N GLY A 65 30.96 -12.61 20.09
CA GLY A 65 31.52 -13.53 21.08
C GLY A 65 30.98 -13.23 22.48
N ALA A 66 30.15 -14.13 23.02
CA ALA A 66 29.53 -13.95 24.33
C ALA A 66 30.41 -14.52 25.45
N PHE A 67 31.47 -13.80 25.82
CA PHE A 67 32.41 -14.26 26.85
C PHE A 67 31.74 -14.55 28.20
N GLU A 68 30.73 -13.78 28.56
CA GLU A 68 29.96 -13.95 29.79
C GLU A 68 29.23 -15.29 29.87
N LEU A 69 28.87 -15.88 28.71
CA LEU A 69 28.18 -17.17 28.63
C LEU A 69 29.12 -18.37 28.67
N LYS A 70 30.44 -18.14 28.82
CA LYS A 70 31.46 -19.20 28.86
C LYS A 70 31.19 -20.26 29.93
N ALA A 71 30.70 -19.84 31.10
CA ALA A 71 30.41 -20.75 32.21
C ALA A 71 29.22 -21.69 31.88
N GLU A 72 28.24 -21.19 31.14
CA GLU A 72 27.03 -21.92 30.73
C GLU A 72 27.27 -22.81 29.50
N ASN A 73 28.39 -22.58 28.79
CA ASN A 73 28.75 -23.29 27.56
C ASN A 73 30.07 -24.08 27.69
N ASN A 74 30.13 -24.99 28.66
CA ASN A 74 31.26 -25.93 28.86
C ASN A 74 32.66 -25.28 28.92
N GLY A 75 32.76 -24.06 29.45
CA GLY A 75 34.02 -23.34 29.54
C GLY A 75 34.51 -22.76 28.21
N VAL A 76 33.66 -22.68 27.18
CA VAL A 76 33.94 -22.07 25.87
C VAL A 76 32.96 -20.94 25.63
N ALA A 77 33.46 -19.74 25.31
CA ALA A 77 32.58 -18.62 24.97
C ALA A 77 31.91 -18.89 23.61
N PRO A 78 30.57 -18.92 23.52
CA PRO A 78 29.89 -19.12 22.24
C PRO A 78 30.00 -17.88 21.35
N ILE A 79 30.05 -18.10 20.04
CA ILE A 79 29.84 -17.04 19.04
C ILE A 79 28.36 -17.07 18.66
N ILE A 80 27.69 -15.94 18.83
CA ILE A 80 26.29 -15.76 18.47
C ILE A 80 26.24 -15.03 17.12
N ASP A 81 25.50 -15.61 16.18
CA ASP A 81 25.15 -14.95 14.93
C ASP A 81 23.89 -14.10 15.14
N LEU A 82 24.03 -12.79 14.96
CA LEU A 82 22.98 -11.79 15.14
C LEU A 82 22.41 -11.27 13.81
N SER A 83 22.74 -11.93 12.70
CA SER A 83 22.31 -11.51 11.35
C SER A 83 20.80 -11.53 11.16
N GLU A 84 20.09 -12.37 11.92
CA GLU A 84 18.63 -12.45 11.91
C GLU A 84 17.97 -11.12 12.32
N PHE A 85 18.61 -10.31 13.17
CA PHE A 85 18.11 -8.98 13.51
C PHE A 85 18.23 -7.98 12.35
N VAL A 86 19.22 -8.15 11.46
CA VAL A 86 19.29 -7.37 10.21
C VAL A 86 18.14 -7.74 9.28
N SER A 87 17.81 -9.03 9.19
CA SER A 87 16.64 -9.51 8.44
C SER A 87 15.35 -8.89 8.98
N MET A 88 15.19 -8.76 10.30
CA MET A 88 14.02 -8.09 10.90
C MET A 88 13.84 -6.65 10.40
N ILE A 89 14.92 -5.89 10.20
CA ILE A 89 14.86 -4.54 9.62
C ILE A 89 14.29 -4.58 8.20
N ASP A 90 14.69 -5.57 7.39
CA ASP A 90 14.15 -5.74 6.03
C ASP A 90 12.66 -6.04 6.05
N TRP A 91 12.20 -6.90 6.98
CA TRP A 91 10.80 -7.25 7.14
C TRP A 91 9.93 -6.06 7.54
N ILE A 92 10.41 -5.22 8.46
CA ILE A 92 9.74 -3.98 8.85
C ILE A 92 9.61 -3.07 7.62
N ALA A 93 10.74 -2.77 6.96
CA ALA A 93 10.74 -1.87 5.81
C ALA A 93 9.87 -2.38 4.64
N ALA A 94 9.89 -3.68 4.38
CA ALA A 94 9.08 -4.29 3.33
C ALA A 94 7.58 -4.28 3.64
N SER A 95 7.21 -4.47 4.90
CA SER A 95 5.81 -4.45 5.35
C SER A 95 5.25 -3.03 5.34
N ASP A 96 6.00 -2.06 5.87
CA ASP A 96 5.63 -0.64 5.84
C ASP A 96 5.44 -0.18 4.39
N ARG A 97 6.39 -0.51 3.50
CA ARG A 97 6.25 -0.25 2.07
C ARG A 97 4.96 -0.85 1.52
N PHE A 98 4.62 -2.09 1.85
CA PHE A 98 3.41 -2.70 1.32
C PHE A 98 2.14 -1.98 1.81
N VAL A 99 2.07 -1.69 3.11
CA VAL A 99 0.90 -1.05 3.74
C VAL A 99 0.70 0.39 3.26
N GLU A 100 1.78 1.15 3.06
CA GLU A 100 1.70 2.54 2.58
C GLU A 100 1.52 2.63 1.07
N THR A 101 2.14 1.73 0.31
CA THR A 101 2.32 1.93 -1.14
C THR A 101 1.59 0.93 -2.01
N GLY A 102 1.13 -0.19 -1.43
CA GLY A 102 0.57 -1.33 -2.15
C GLY A 102 1.62 -2.22 -2.81
N ASP A 103 2.91 -1.96 -2.60
CA ASP A 103 4.01 -2.70 -3.20
C ASP A 103 4.56 -3.79 -2.28
N ALA A 104 4.16 -5.03 -2.51
CA ALA A 104 4.59 -6.20 -1.72
C ALA A 104 5.83 -6.90 -2.29
N ARG A 105 6.48 -6.41 -3.35
CA ARG A 105 7.55 -7.15 -4.05
C ARG A 105 8.69 -7.55 -3.13
N GLN A 106 9.09 -6.67 -2.22
CA GLN A 106 10.16 -6.96 -1.26
C GLN A 106 9.69 -7.97 -0.20
N LEU A 107 8.46 -7.83 0.30
CA LEU A 107 7.89 -8.72 1.29
C LEU A 107 7.70 -10.14 0.74
N SER A 108 7.21 -10.25 -0.50
CA SER A 108 7.09 -11.50 -1.25
C SER A 108 8.45 -12.20 -1.39
N LYS A 109 9.51 -11.46 -1.74
CA LYS A 109 10.89 -12.00 -1.81
C LYS A 109 11.41 -12.46 -0.46
N LEU A 110 11.16 -11.71 0.62
CA LEU A 110 11.60 -12.12 1.96
C LEU A 110 10.89 -13.39 2.42
N LEU A 111 9.62 -13.56 2.05
CA LEU A 111 8.83 -14.75 2.38
C LEU A 111 9.26 -15.97 1.57
N ASN A 112 9.66 -15.76 0.32
CA ASN A 112 10.12 -16.80 -0.59
C ASN A 112 11.47 -16.43 -1.24
N PRO A 113 12.59 -16.47 -0.49
CA PRO A 113 13.89 -15.99 -0.95
C PRO A 113 14.52 -16.86 -2.04
N HIS A 114 14.19 -18.16 -2.06
CA HIS A 114 14.59 -19.09 -3.11
C HIS A 114 13.34 -19.46 -3.89
N SER A 115 13.24 -19.05 -5.16
CA SER A 115 12.09 -19.30 -6.05
C SER A 115 11.69 -20.78 -6.20
N ASP A 116 12.52 -21.69 -5.69
CA ASP A 116 12.35 -23.13 -5.70
C ASP A 116 11.71 -23.68 -4.41
N SER A 117 11.41 -22.83 -3.43
CA SER A 117 10.69 -23.27 -2.23
C SER A 117 9.28 -23.74 -2.59
N SER A 118 8.79 -24.78 -1.91
CA SER A 118 7.43 -25.28 -2.05
C SER A 118 6.67 -25.10 -0.74
N GLY A 119 5.33 -25.15 -0.79
CA GLY A 119 4.49 -25.03 0.40
C GLY A 119 3.89 -23.64 0.62
N ALA A 120 3.54 -23.32 1.87
CA ALA A 120 2.71 -22.17 2.19
C ALA A 120 3.44 -20.84 1.97
N ASN A 121 4.75 -20.78 2.20
CA ASN A 121 5.57 -19.58 1.93
C ASN A 121 5.52 -19.15 0.46
N LYS A 122 5.70 -20.10 -0.48
CA LYS A 122 5.61 -19.80 -1.92
C LYS A 122 4.23 -19.28 -2.28
N LYS A 123 3.18 -19.96 -1.83
CA LYS A 123 1.81 -19.55 -2.10
C LYS A 123 1.50 -18.16 -1.55
N ALA A 124 1.88 -17.88 -0.31
CA ALA A 124 1.70 -16.57 0.30
C ALA A 124 2.51 -15.48 -0.40
N ALA A 125 3.73 -15.78 -0.86
CA ALA A 125 4.54 -14.85 -1.63
C ALA A 125 3.92 -14.54 -3.01
N GLU A 126 3.34 -15.53 -3.68
CA GLU A 126 2.58 -15.36 -4.93
C GLU A 126 1.32 -14.51 -4.69
N THR A 127 0.52 -14.83 -3.65
CA THR A 127 -0.67 -14.04 -3.31
C THR A 127 -0.32 -12.59 -2.95
N LEU A 128 0.77 -12.34 -2.20
CA LEU A 128 1.29 -11.00 -1.95
C LEU A 128 1.63 -10.25 -3.24
N PHE A 129 2.30 -10.93 -4.17
CA PHE A 129 2.69 -10.34 -5.46
C PHE A 129 1.46 -10.01 -6.32
N ASP A 130 0.47 -10.91 -6.39
CA ASP A 130 -0.78 -10.69 -7.11
C ASP A 130 -1.59 -9.52 -6.53
N VAL A 131 -1.73 -9.46 -5.20
CA VAL A 131 -2.36 -8.33 -4.51
C VAL A 131 -1.62 -7.04 -4.84
N SER A 132 -0.29 -7.05 -4.80
CA SER A 132 0.52 -5.89 -5.13
C SER A 132 0.30 -5.40 -6.56
N LEU A 133 0.27 -6.31 -7.55
CA LEU A 133 0.01 -5.93 -8.93
C LEU A 133 -1.41 -5.37 -9.10
N ALA A 134 -2.41 -6.01 -8.50
CA ALA A 134 -3.80 -5.55 -8.60
C ALA A 134 -3.98 -4.14 -7.99
N THR A 135 -3.30 -3.85 -6.87
CA THR A 135 -3.27 -2.51 -6.27
C THR A 135 -2.54 -1.51 -7.17
N LEU A 136 -1.31 -1.81 -7.61
CA LEU A 136 -0.52 -0.87 -8.42
C LEU A 136 -1.12 -0.59 -9.81
N LEU A 137 -1.88 -1.53 -10.37
CA LEU A 137 -2.54 -1.39 -11.67
C LEU A 137 -4.00 -0.94 -11.57
N CYS A 138 -4.46 -0.55 -10.38
CA CYS A 138 -5.82 -0.06 -10.15
C CYS A 138 -6.91 -1.06 -10.61
N ARG A 139 -6.75 -2.34 -10.23
CA ARG A 139 -7.65 -3.47 -10.58
C ARG A 139 -8.49 -3.90 -9.36
N PRO A 140 -9.53 -3.15 -8.98
CA PRO A 140 -10.27 -3.38 -7.72
C PRO A 140 -10.90 -4.77 -7.60
N LEU A 141 -11.43 -5.34 -8.69
CA LEU A 141 -12.11 -6.64 -8.67
C LEU A 141 -11.13 -7.79 -8.50
N GLU A 142 -9.99 -7.69 -9.17
CA GLU A 142 -8.89 -8.63 -9.01
C GLU A 142 -8.32 -8.54 -7.58
N LEU A 143 -8.13 -7.31 -7.08
CA LEU A 143 -7.68 -7.06 -5.72
C LEU A 143 -8.61 -7.71 -4.69
N GLY A 144 -9.93 -7.51 -4.79
CA GLY A 144 -10.89 -8.09 -3.86
C GLY A 144 -10.81 -9.61 -3.79
N LYS A 145 -10.72 -10.27 -4.96
CA LYS A 145 -10.59 -11.75 -5.05
C LYS A 145 -9.27 -12.26 -4.44
N ARG A 146 -8.16 -11.54 -4.64
CA ARG A 146 -6.84 -11.94 -4.12
C ARG A 146 -6.65 -11.62 -2.64
N ALA A 147 -7.20 -10.49 -2.17
CA ALA A 147 -7.12 -10.06 -0.79
C ALA A 147 -7.86 -11.01 0.17
N ASP A 148 -8.94 -11.67 -0.29
CA ASP A 148 -9.65 -12.69 0.49
C ASP A 148 -8.75 -13.89 0.81
N ALA A 149 -7.97 -14.36 -0.18
CA ALA A 149 -7.03 -15.45 0.00
C ALA A 149 -5.80 -15.07 0.86
N LEU A 150 -5.40 -13.79 0.84
CA LEU A 150 -4.16 -13.30 1.46
C LEU A 150 -4.07 -13.64 2.95
N THR A 151 -5.13 -13.41 3.71
CA THR A 151 -5.14 -13.64 5.17
C THR A 151 -4.86 -15.10 5.50
N LYS A 152 -5.51 -16.02 4.75
CA LYS A 152 -5.35 -17.46 4.92
C LYS A 152 -3.95 -17.92 4.54
N ASP A 153 -3.44 -17.42 3.41
CA ASP A 153 -2.14 -17.85 2.90
C ASP A 153 -1.00 -17.37 3.81
N LEU A 154 -1.06 -16.13 4.32
CA LEU A 154 -0.09 -15.64 5.29
C LEU A 154 -0.13 -16.44 6.60
N LEU A 155 -1.32 -16.78 7.11
CA LEU A 155 -1.45 -17.59 8.33
C LEU A 155 -0.83 -18.98 8.14
N ALA A 156 -1.03 -19.61 6.98
CA ALA A 156 -0.43 -20.89 6.68
C ALA A 156 1.11 -20.80 6.58
N ALA A 157 1.64 -19.70 6.04
CA ALA A 157 3.09 -19.45 5.97
C ALA A 157 3.70 -19.27 7.37
N GLU A 158 3.01 -18.57 8.27
CA GLU A 158 3.42 -18.42 9.67
C GLU A 158 3.55 -19.77 10.39
N GLN A 159 2.54 -20.62 10.27
CA GLN A 159 2.50 -21.91 10.95
C GLN A 159 3.60 -22.89 10.50
N GLN A 160 4.18 -22.69 9.32
CA GLN A 160 5.31 -23.49 8.83
C GLN A 160 6.66 -23.10 9.46
N GLN A 161 6.75 -21.93 10.11
CA GLN A 161 7.99 -21.42 10.72
C GLN A 161 7.72 -20.81 12.11
N PRO A 162 7.30 -21.63 13.10
CA PRO A 162 6.94 -21.11 14.43
C PRO A 162 8.12 -20.49 15.19
N ASP A 163 9.36 -20.93 14.91
CA ASP A 163 10.57 -20.43 15.57
C ASP A 163 11.22 -19.23 14.85
N ARG A 164 10.50 -18.59 13.91
CA ARG A 164 11.03 -17.44 13.19
C ARG A 164 11.23 -16.26 14.14
N VAL A 165 12.44 -15.71 14.16
CA VAL A 165 12.79 -14.55 15.02
C VAL A 165 12.04 -13.27 14.64
N VAL A 166 11.57 -13.15 13.40
CA VAL A 166 10.76 -12.02 12.93
C VAL A 166 9.36 -12.11 13.55
N PRO A 167 8.78 -11.01 14.08
CA PRO A 167 7.41 -10.98 14.61
C PRO A 167 6.39 -11.02 13.47
N PHE A 168 6.38 -12.13 12.73
CA PHE A 168 5.59 -12.31 11.51
C PHE A 168 4.10 -12.15 11.79
N GLU A 169 3.63 -12.55 12.99
CA GLU A 169 2.26 -12.35 13.43
C GLU A 169 1.80 -10.89 13.34
N MET A 170 2.60 -9.96 13.89
CA MET A 170 2.24 -8.54 13.90
C MET A 170 2.17 -7.96 12.49
N LEU A 171 3.15 -8.33 11.64
CA LEU A 171 3.21 -7.91 10.24
C LEU A 171 2.02 -8.48 9.45
N ARG A 172 1.73 -9.77 9.64
CA ARG A 172 0.58 -10.46 9.05
C ARG A 172 -0.72 -9.77 9.44
N GLN A 173 -0.91 -9.45 10.73
CA GLN A 173 -2.11 -8.77 11.22
C GLN A 173 -2.30 -7.40 10.55
N GLN A 174 -1.25 -6.58 10.50
CA GLN A 174 -1.31 -5.25 9.88
C GLN A 174 -1.66 -5.32 8.39
N VAL A 175 -1.01 -6.22 7.66
CA VAL A 175 -1.28 -6.47 6.23
C VAL A 175 -2.71 -6.97 6.02
N SER A 176 -3.12 -7.98 6.79
CA SER A 176 -4.45 -8.58 6.67
C SER A 176 -5.55 -7.56 7.00
N GLN A 177 -5.36 -6.74 8.05
CA GLN A 177 -6.31 -5.69 8.43
C GLN A 177 -6.47 -4.63 7.33
N THR A 178 -5.37 -4.24 6.69
CA THR A 178 -5.41 -3.25 5.60
C THR A 178 -6.17 -3.79 4.39
N PHE A 179 -5.77 -4.95 3.87
CA PHE A 179 -6.27 -5.45 2.58
C PHE A 179 -7.61 -6.20 2.67
N SER A 180 -7.96 -6.78 3.82
CA SER A 180 -9.30 -7.38 4.03
C SER A 180 -10.43 -6.35 3.86
N SER A 181 -10.16 -5.07 4.13
CA SER A 181 -11.13 -3.99 3.93
C SER A 181 -11.51 -3.78 2.45
N PHE A 182 -10.74 -4.29 1.50
CA PHE A 182 -10.99 -4.19 0.07
C PHE A 182 -11.66 -5.43 -0.53
N VAL A 183 -11.95 -6.44 0.29
CA VAL A 183 -12.71 -7.61 -0.13
C VAL A 183 -14.16 -7.19 -0.41
N GLY A 184 -14.64 -7.52 -1.61
CA GLY A 184 -16.00 -7.26 -2.06
C GLY A 184 -16.22 -7.90 -3.41
N ASP A 185 -17.35 -8.57 -3.57
CA ASP A 185 -17.73 -9.28 -4.79
C ASP A 185 -18.92 -8.59 -5.46
N LEU A 186 -18.73 -8.10 -6.69
CA LEU A 186 -19.80 -7.46 -7.45
C LEU A 186 -20.84 -8.49 -7.93
N ASP A 187 -20.46 -9.76 -8.08
CA ASP A 187 -21.36 -10.83 -8.53
C ASP A 187 -22.33 -11.28 -7.43
N GLY A 188 -21.96 -11.05 -6.16
CA GLY A 188 -22.75 -11.42 -4.98
C GLY A 188 -23.51 -10.27 -4.33
N ASP A 189 -22.78 -9.25 -3.85
CA ASP A 189 -23.36 -8.08 -3.17
C ASP A 189 -22.76 -6.80 -3.75
N ALA A 190 -23.45 -6.29 -4.78
CA ALA A 190 -23.07 -5.06 -5.47
C ALA A 190 -22.86 -3.87 -4.54
N LYS A 191 -23.63 -3.77 -3.45
CA LYS A 191 -23.50 -2.68 -2.47
C LYS A 191 -22.21 -2.84 -1.66
N ALA A 192 -21.95 -4.03 -1.12
CA ALA A 192 -20.74 -4.31 -0.36
C ALA A 192 -19.48 -4.11 -1.21
N ALA A 193 -19.52 -4.52 -2.48
CA ALA A 193 -18.42 -4.32 -3.40
C ALA A 193 -18.20 -2.84 -3.76
N LEU A 194 -19.25 -2.05 -3.98
CA LEU A 194 -19.13 -0.60 -4.14
C LEU A 194 -18.54 0.06 -2.87
N GLN A 195 -18.93 -0.38 -1.68
CA GLN A 195 -18.35 0.10 -0.43
C GLN A 195 -16.87 -0.27 -0.29
N ALA A 196 -16.46 -1.48 -0.69
CA ALA A 196 -15.07 -1.91 -0.69
C ALA A 196 -14.21 -1.09 -1.66
N GLN A 197 -14.71 -0.84 -2.88
CA GLN A 197 -14.04 0.03 -3.85
C GLN A 197 -13.95 1.48 -3.36
N PHE A 198 -14.98 1.98 -2.66
CA PHE A 198 -14.93 3.31 -2.07
C PHE A 198 -13.86 3.42 -0.97
N ARG A 199 -13.71 2.39 -0.14
CA ARG A 199 -12.60 2.31 0.83
C ARG A 199 -11.24 2.30 0.12
N LEU A 200 -11.12 1.60 -1.00
CA LEU A 200 -9.90 1.59 -1.82
C LEU A 200 -9.58 2.97 -2.41
N ILE A 201 -10.58 3.71 -2.90
CA ILE A 201 -10.40 5.11 -3.35
C ILE A 201 -9.83 5.98 -2.23
N LYS A 202 -10.42 5.90 -1.02
CA LYS A 202 -9.91 6.63 0.15
C LYS A 202 -8.50 6.20 0.51
N TRP A 203 -8.19 4.90 0.46
CA TRP A 203 -6.86 4.40 0.75
C TRP A 203 -5.83 4.92 -0.27
N TYR A 204 -6.13 4.93 -1.57
CA TYR A 204 -5.25 5.54 -2.58
C TYR A 204 -5.01 7.02 -2.26
N HIS A 205 -6.08 7.77 -2.00
CA HIS A 205 -5.98 9.19 -1.68
C HIS A 205 -5.09 9.46 -0.46
N ASN A 206 -5.35 8.75 0.65
CA ASN A 206 -4.63 8.93 1.91
C ASN A 206 -3.15 8.55 1.80
N ASN A 207 -2.80 7.69 0.84
CA ASN A 207 -1.43 7.28 0.54
C ASN A 207 -0.80 8.05 -0.64
N ASN A 208 -1.33 9.25 -0.97
CA ASN A 208 -0.83 10.12 -2.05
C ASN A 208 -0.84 9.49 -3.46
N ARG A 209 -1.65 8.45 -3.67
CA ARG A 209 -1.87 7.79 -4.97
C ARG A 209 -3.02 8.47 -5.73
N ILE A 210 -2.80 9.74 -6.06
CA ILE A 210 -3.87 10.62 -6.58
C ILE A 210 -4.36 10.14 -7.97
N ILE A 211 -3.47 9.61 -8.81
CA ILE A 211 -3.83 9.13 -10.15
C ILE A 211 -4.78 7.93 -10.04
N GLU A 212 -4.45 6.96 -9.21
CA GLU A 212 -5.23 5.76 -8.94
C GLU A 212 -6.56 6.12 -8.26
N ALA A 213 -6.53 7.01 -7.26
CA ALA A 213 -7.73 7.49 -6.59
C ALA A 213 -8.72 8.13 -7.58
N MET A 214 -8.24 9.02 -8.46
CA MET A 214 -9.10 9.69 -9.45
C MET A 214 -9.55 8.77 -10.58
N THR A 215 -8.70 7.84 -10.99
CA THR A 215 -9.04 6.81 -11.98
C THR A 215 -10.16 5.92 -11.46
N LEU A 216 -10.00 5.37 -10.26
CA LEU A 216 -11.01 4.52 -9.65
C LEU A 216 -12.28 5.30 -9.30
N ALA A 217 -12.17 6.52 -8.77
CA ALA A 217 -13.33 7.36 -8.44
C ALA A 217 -14.23 7.62 -9.64
N ARG A 218 -13.64 7.84 -10.82
CA ARG A 218 -14.40 8.03 -12.06
C ARG A 218 -15.22 6.79 -12.40
N GLU A 219 -14.59 5.62 -12.41
CA GLU A 219 -15.28 4.38 -12.78
C GLU A 219 -16.28 3.95 -11.70
N TRP A 220 -15.94 4.18 -10.44
CA TRP A 220 -16.83 3.92 -9.31
C TRP A 220 -18.11 4.76 -9.37
N LEU A 221 -18.03 6.05 -9.78
CA LEU A 221 -19.22 6.89 -9.96
C LEU A 221 -20.18 6.33 -11.00
N LEU A 222 -19.66 5.78 -12.11
CA LEU A 222 -20.49 5.12 -13.12
C LEU A 222 -21.22 3.92 -12.52
N SER A 223 -20.48 3.05 -11.83
CA SER A 223 -21.03 1.86 -11.17
C SER A 223 -22.05 2.20 -10.08
N ALA A 224 -21.79 3.22 -9.26
CA ALA A 224 -22.69 3.67 -8.20
C ALA A 224 -23.98 4.29 -8.76
N VAL A 225 -23.89 5.02 -9.87
CA VAL A 225 -25.07 5.55 -10.58
C VAL A 225 -25.90 4.42 -11.16
N ASN A 226 -25.26 3.42 -11.79
CA ASN A 226 -25.95 2.22 -12.29
C ASN A 226 -26.71 1.51 -11.17
N TYR A 227 -26.01 1.21 -10.08
CA TYR A 227 -26.58 0.55 -8.90
C TYR A 227 -27.79 1.31 -8.34
N LYS A 228 -27.75 2.64 -8.30
CA LYS A 228 -28.86 3.44 -7.81
C LYS A 228 -30.06 3.46 -8.77
N LEU A 229 -29.83 3.32 -10.08
CA LEU A 229 -30.88 3.31 -11.10
C LEU A 229 -31.56 1.96 -11.20
N GLU A 230 -30.77 0.88 -11.24
CA GLU A 230 -31.23 -0.46 -11.63
C GLU A 230 -31.06 -1.51 -10.52
N GLY A 231 -30.39 -1.18 -9.41
CA GLY A 231 -30.12 -2.10 -8.29
C GLY A 231 -28.97 -3.07 -8.53
N THR A 232 -28.36 -3.04 -9.71
CA THR A 232 -27.24 -3.90 -10.13
C THR A 232 -26.05 -3.06 -10.59
N VAL A 233 -24.85 -3.66 -10.58
CA VAL A 233 -23.69 -3.10 -11.26
C VAL A 233 -23.41 -4.02 -12.45
N ASP A 234 -24.01 -3.73 -13.59
CA ASP A 234 -23.70 -4.47 -14.81
C ASP A 234 -22.40 -3.92 -15.39
N ILE A 235 -21.27 -4.48 -14.96
CA ILE A 235 -19.92 -4.01 -15.32
C ILE A 235 -19.50 -4.55 -16.69
N ASP A 236 -20.08 -5.69 -17.07
CA ASP A 236 -19.73 -6.45 -18.25
C ASP A 236 -20.55 -6.06 -19.47
N ASP A 237 -21.64 -5.30 -19.29
CA ASP A 237 -22.39 -4.70 -20.39
C ASP A 237 -21.76 -3.35 -20.81
N PRO A 238 -21.04 -3.30 -21.95
CA PRO A 238 -20.40 -2.08 -22.41
C PRO A 238 -21.41 -1.00 -22.83
N ASP A 239 -22.62 -1.41 -23.24
CA ASP A 239 -23.66 -0.50 -23.72
C ASP A 239 -24.28 0.27 -22.54
N THR A 240 -24.69 -0.42 -21.47
CA THR A 240 -25.18 0.23 -20.24
C THR A 240 -24.15 1.21 -19.66
N ARG A 241 -22.87 0.82 -19.60
CA ARG A 241 -21.81 1.70 -19.09
C ARG A 241 -21.66 2.97 -19.92
N LYS A 242 -21.70 2.83 -21.25
CA LYS A 242 -21.60 3.94 -22.19
C LYS A 242 -22.79 4.88 -22.04
N ASP A 243 -24.00 4.34 -21.94
CA ASP A 243 -25.23 5.13 -21.82
C ASP A 243 -25.28 5.93 -20.51
N ILE A 244 -24.82 5.34 -19.39
CA ILE A 244 -24.70 6.05 -18.11
C ILE A 244 -23.63 7.14 -18.20
N SER A 245 -22.47 6.85 -18.81
CA SER A 245 -21.43 7.87 -18.98
C SER A 245 -21.90 9.02 -19.87
N GLU A 246 -22.68 8.73 -20.90
CA GLU A 246 -23.29 9.74 -21.76
C GLU A 246 -24.31 10.56 -20.97
N ALA A 247 -25.22 9.93 -20.24
CA ALA A 247 -26.19 10.60 -19.38
C ALA A 247 -25.52 11.57 -18.38
N LEU A 248 -24.45 11.14 -17.71
CA LEU A 248 -23.67 11.98 -16.79
C LEU A 248 -22.98 13.15 -17.48
N TRP A 249 -22.50 12.94 -18.71
CA TRP A 249 -21.95 14.03 -19.52
C TRP A 249 -23.03 15.04 -19.89
N GLU A 250 -24.18 14.60 -20.39
CA GLU A 250 -25.28 15.48 -20.82
C GLU A 250 -25.84 16.35 -19.70
N ILE A 251 -26.05 15.76 -18.52
CA ILE A 251 -26.48 16.54 -17.34
C ILE A 251 -25.38 17.47 -16.86
N GLY A 252 -24.10 17.10 -17.02
CA GLY A 252 -22.94 17.92 -16.68
C GLY A 252 -22.81 19.16 -17.56
N GLU A 253 -23.21 19.05 -18.82
CA GLU A 253 -23.30 20.16 -19.79
C GLU A 253 -24.60 20.97 -19.66
N ASN A 254 -25.46 20.65 -18.68
CA ASN A 254 -26.77 21.29 -18.46
C ASN A 254 -27.70 21.26 -19.69
N LYS A 255 -27.67 20.19 -20.50
CA LYS A 255 -28.63 20.02 -21.60
C LYS A 255 -30.09 20.06 -21.09
N PRO A 256 -31.04 20.59 -21.87
CA PRO A 256 -32.44 20.63 -21.48
C PRO A 256 -33.05 19.21 -21.44
N PRO A 257 -34.05 18.93 -20.58
CA PRO A 257 -34.59 17.58 -20.37
C PRO A 257 -35.07 16.84 -21.63
N ARG A 258 -35.50 17.58 -22.65
CA ARG A 258 -35.97 17.03 -23.94
C ARG A 258 -34.85 16.41 -24.78
N GLU A 259 -33.60 16.80 -24.55
CA GLU A 259 -32.41 16.36 -25.28
C GLU A 259 -31.62 15.29 -24.51
N LEU A 260 -32.07 14.91 -23.31
CA LEU A 260 -31.41 13.90 -22.48
C LEU A 260 -31.74 12.49 -22.94
N THR A 261 -30.79 11.57 -22.79
CA THR A 261 -31.03 10.12 -22.83
C THR A 261 -32.01 9.68 -21.73
N ASP A 262 -32.53 8.45 -21.81
CA ASP A 262 -33.49 7.96 -20.83
C ASP A 262 -32.90 7.87 -19.41
N TYR A 263 -31.64 7.46 -19.29
CA TYR A 263 -30.89 7.56 -18.04
C TYR A 263 -30.71 9.02 -17.60
N GLY A 264 -30.38 9.92 -18.53
CA GLY A 264 -30.28 11.36 -18.25
C GLY A 264 -31.58 11.92 -17.67
N LYS A 265 -32.74 11.56 -18.23
CA LYS A 265 -34.07 11.94 -17.72
C LYS A 265 -34.35 11.36 -16.34
N LYS A 266 -33.98 10.10 -16.07
CA LYS A 266 -34.10 9.47 -14.74
C LYS A 266 -33.27 10.24 -13.71
N ILE A 267 -31.98 10.47 -13.99
CA ILE A 267 -31.05 11.20 -13.11
C ILE A 267 -31.50 12.66 -12.94
N HIS A 268 -32.09 13.27 -13.97
CA HIS A 268 -32.58 14.65 -13.88
C HIS A 268 -33.59 14.86 -12.75
N LYS A 269 -34.33 13.82 -12.36
CA LYS A 269 -35.34 13.87 -11.29
C LYS A 269 -34.74 13.74 -9.89
N TRP A 270 -33.45 13.41 -9.75
CA TRP A 270 -32.83 13.17 -8.45
C TRP A 270 -32.67 14.45 -7.63
N SER A 271 -32.94 14.35 -6.33
CA SER A 271 -32.80 15.47 -5.39
C SER A 271 -31.34 15.95 -5.23
N GLU A 272 -30.39 15.03 -5.40
CA GLU A 272 -28.95 15.20 -5.33
C GLU A 272 -28.31 15.55 -6.68
N ARG A 273 -29.08 15.73 -7.75
CA ARG A 273 -28.54 15.92 -9.12
C ARG A 273 -27.43 16.96 -9.19
N LYS A 274 -27.61 18.11 -8.53
CA LYS A 274 -26.59 19.18 -8.51
C LYS A 274 -25.30 18.74 -7.83
N GLN A 275 -25.40 17.96 -6.75
CA GLN A 275 -24.25 17.38 -6.05
C GLN A 275 -23.54 16.37 -6.94
N LEU A 276 -24.28 15.46 -7.58
CA LEU A 276 -23.74 14.48 -8.54
C LEU A 276 -22.99 15.16 -9.69
N ILE A 277 -23.59 16.18 -10.33
CA ILE A 277 -22.94 16.93 -11.41
C ILE A 277 -21.65 17.59 -10.93
N SER A 278 -21.66 18.20 -9.74
CA SER A 278 -20.47 18.81 -9.15
C SER A 278 -19.35 17.78 -8.95
N VAL A 279 -19.66 16.65 -8.30
CA VAL A 279 -18.71 15.55 -8.04
C VAL A 279 -18.16 14.98 -9.35
N TRP A 280 -19.04 14.66 -10.30
CA TRP A 280 -18.65 14.14 -11.61
C TRP A 280 -17.69 15.06 -12.35
N ASN A 281 -18.00 16.36 -12.38
CA ASN A 281 -17.15 17.34 -13.05
C ASN A 281 -15.81 17.53 -12.36
N GLN A 282 -15.76 17.54 -11.02
CA GLN A 282 -14.53 17.61 -10.24
C GLN A 282 -13.62 16.41 -10.55
N VAL A 283 -14.14 15.19 -10.42
CA VAL A 283 -13.39 13.95 -10.66
C VAL A 283 -12.96 13.86 -12.13
N ARG A 284 -13.87 14.07 -13.09
CA ARG A 284 -13.56 14.02 -14.53
C ARG A 284 -12.47 15.00 -14.92
N THR A 285 -12.57 16.25 -14.47
CA THR A 285 -11.62 17.32 -14.83
C THR A 285 -10.24 17.05 -14.25
N LEU A 286 -10.18 16.62 -12.98
CA LEU A 286 -8.92 16.34 -12.32
C LEU A 286 -8.24 15.09 -12.90
N ARG A 287 -8.99 14.00 -13.11
CA ARG A 287 -8.49 12.77 -13.77
C ARG A 287 -7.90 13.09 -15.14
N ASN A 288 -8.62 13.82 -15.99
CA ASN A 288 -8.11 14.22 -17.31
C ASN A 288 -6.85 15.11 -17.19
N THR A 289 -6.78 15.99 -16.19
CA THR A 289 -5.60 16.84 -15.96
C THR A 289 -4.37 16.00 -15.62
N LEU A 290 -4.54 14.95 -14.80
CA LEU A 290 -3.49 14.01 -14.44
C LEU A 290 -3.00 13.21 -15.66
N ASP A 291 -3.93 12.69 -16.48
CA ASP A 291 -3.60 11.92 -17.69
C ASP A 291 -2.87 12.75 -18.75
N HIS A 292 -3.16 14.06 -18.83
CA HIS A 292 -2.46 14.96 -19.72
C HIS A 292 -1.04 15.32 -19.25
N ALA A 293 -0.61 14.85 -18.07
CA ALA A 293 0.76 14.97 -17.57
C ALA A 293 1.34 16.40 -17.63
N GLY A 294 0.51 17.43 -17.47
CA GLY A 294 0.93 18.84 -17.51
C GLY A 294 1.12 19.45 -18.90
N TYR A 295 0.87 18.72 -19.99
CA TYR A 295 1.06 19.23 -21.37
C TYR A 295 -0.01 20.24 -21.84
N LYS A 296 -0.92 20.68 -20.98
CA LYS A 296 -1.98 21.64 -21.30
C LYS A 296 -1.57 23.05 -20.90
N LYS A 297 -1.81 24.03 -21.78
CA LYS A 297 -1.63 25.46 -21.44
C LYS A 297 -2.48 25.83 -20.22
N GLY A 298 -1.86 26.41 -19.19
CA GLY A 298 -2.54 26.73 -17.93
C GLY A 298 -2.75 25.52 -17.00
N ALA A 299 -1.94 24.46 -17.14
CA ALA A 299 -1.97 23.31 -16.24
C ALA A 299 -1.86 23.73 -14.77
N LEU A 300 -2.60 23.03 -13.92
CA LEU A 300 -2.51 23.21 -12.48
C LEU A 300 -1.11 22.84 -12.01
N ASN A 301 -0.57 23.60 -11.06
CA ASN A 301 0.63 23.19 -10.35
C ASN A 301 0.32 22.03 -9.39
N ALA A 302 1.36 21.32 -8.94
CA ALA A 302 1.21 20.12 -8.11
C ALA A 302 0.39 20.38 -6.82
N SER A 303 0.61 21.50 -6.13
CA SER A 303 -0.14 21.82 -4.91
C SER A 303 -1.64 22.01 -5.17
N LYS A 304 -2.00 22.68 -6.27
CA LYS A 304 -3.40 22.84 -6.69
C LYS A 304 -4.05 21.53 -7.12
N ILE A 305 -3.27 20.59 -7.66
CA ILE A 305 -3.75 19.22 -7.98
C ILE A 305 -4.14 18.50 -6.69
N VAL A 306 -3.27 18.50 -5.67
CA VAL A 306 -3.55 17.88 -4.36
C VAL A 306 -4.80 18.48 -3.72
N GLN A 307 -4.89 19.82 -3.63
CA GLN A 307 -6.08 20.50 -3.08
C GLN A 307 -7.37 20.21 -3.86
N SER A 308 -7.26 19.93 -5.16
CA SER A 308 -8.42 19.57 -5.97
C SER A 308 -8.81 18.10 -5.76
N ALA A 309 -7.84 17.22 -5.50
CA ALA A 309 -8.08 15.83 -5.13
C ALA A 309 -8.81 15.76 -3.78
N ASP A 310 -8.33 16.50 -2.76
CA ASP A 310 -8.97 16.56 -1.44
C ASP A 310 -10.44 16.98 -1.56
N ARG A 311 -10.72 18.06 -2.31
CA ARG A 311 -12.09 18.54 -2.54
C ARG A 311 -12.96 17.51 -3.27
N ALA A 312 -12.42 16.88 -4.32
CA ALA A 312 -13.13 15.86 -5.08
C ALA A 312 -13.47 14.64 -4.21
N ILE A 313 -12.53 14.15 -3.41
CA ILE A 313 -12.74 13.03 -2.50
C ILE A 313 -13.73 13.37 -1.38
N ASN A 314 -13.68 14.59 -0.82
CA ASN A 314 -14.66 15.02 0.18
C ASN A 314 -16.07 15.09 -0.41
N SER A 315 -16.25 15.73 -1.57
CA SER A 315 -17.55 15.79 -2.23
C SER A 315 -18.05 14.40 -2.65
N LEU A 316 -17.15 13.51 -3.10
CA LEU A 316 -17.47 12.11 -3.39
C LEU A 316 -17.93 11.36 -2.13
N SER A 317 -17.27 11.61 -0.99
CA SER A 317 -17.61 10.98 0.30
C SER A 317 -18.99 11.38 0.79
N GLU A 318 -19.35 12.67 0.70
CA GLU A 318 -20.70 13.15 1.03
C GLU A 318 -21.77 12.48 0.15
N LEU A 319 -21.50 12.33 -1.15
CA LEU A 319 -22.42 11.67 -2.08
C LEU A 319 -22.55 10.17 -1.76
N ALA A 320 -21.42 9.50 -1.51
CA ALA A 320 -21.38 8.09 -1.13
C ALA A 320 -22.14 7.83 0.18
N GLN A 321 -21.98 8.68 1.19
CA GLN A 321 -22.71 8.59 2.46
C GLN A 321 -24.21 8.76 2.24
N ARG A 322 -24.62 9.75 1.44
CA ARG A 322 -26.03 9.95 1.07
C ARG A 322 -26.64 8.74 0.36
N TRP A 323 -25.84 7.97 -0.37
CA TRP A 323 -26.26 6.75 -1.06
C TRP A 323 -26.09 5.48 -0.22
N GLY A 324 -25.60 5.57 1.02
CA GLY A 324 -25.31 4.42 1.87
C GLY A 324 -24.17 3.54 1.34
N LEU A 325 -23.31 4.11 0.50
CA LEU A 325 -22.12 3.48 -0.09
C LEU A 325 -20.81 3.86 0.60
N ALA A 326 -20.87 4.77 1.59
CA ALA A 326 -19.82 4.94 2.57
C ALA A 326 -20.30 4.33 3.90
N ILE A 327 -19.50 3.44 4.48
CA ILE A 327 -19.64 3.03 5.87
C ILE A 327 -18.68 3.94 6.66
N ASP A 328 -19.20 4.61 7.67
CA ASP A 328 -18.36 5.34 8.63
C ASP A 328 -17.40 4.33 9.27
N SER A 329 -16.10 4.55 9.06
CA SER A 329 -15.04 3.79 9.72
C SER A 329 -14.91 4.19 11.18
#